data_AF-A0A942CWG8-F1
#
_entry.id   AF-A0A942CWG8-F1
#
_cell.length_a   1.000
_cell.length_b   1.000
_cell.length_c   1.000
_cell.angle_alpha   90.00
_cell.angle_beta   90.00
_cell.angle_gamma   90.00
#
_symmetry.space_group_name_H-M   'P 1'
#
loop_
_entity.id
_entity.type
_entity.pdbx_description
1 polymer ?
#
loop_
_entity_poly.entity_id
_entity_poly.type
_entity_poly.pdbx_seq_one_letter_code
_entity_poly.pdbx_strand_id
1 'polypeptide(L)'
;MVTIKVKDGTPHGSGTLCSTCRWAHIVKGYSASEKEVFCTRLYPDRRVPFPVSQCTTYDDKRIASKQDMEKIAWILVTKTAGRSIGFVTAAQFRQIEGEDVEILPAASIEPKLKE
;
A
#
# COMPACT_ATOMS: atom_id res chain seq x y z
N MET A 1 10.36 30.50 10.19
CA MET A 1 11.36 29.55 9.67
C MET A 1 10.64 28.59 8.74
N VAL A 2 11.00 28.56 7.44
CA VAL A 2 10.25 27.78 6.44
C VAL A 2 10.98 26.47 6.15
N THR A 3 10.29 25.35 6.31
CA THR A 3 10.83 24.02 6.00
C THR A 3 10.57 23.70 4.53
N ILE A 4 11.61 23.76 3.71
CA ILE A 4 11.52 23.39 2.29
C ILE A 4 11.71 21.87 2.17
N LYS A 5 10.70 21.16 1.65
CA LYS A 5 10.81 19.74 1.31
C LYS A 5 11.02 19.62 -0.19
N VAL A 6 12.24 19.35 -0.61
CA VAL A 6 12.57 19.03 -2.00
C VAL A 6 12.27 17.56 -2.24
N LYS A 7 11.33 17.27 -3.14
CA LYS A 7 11.09 15.92 -3.67
C LYS A 7 11.85 15.79 -4.99
N ASP A 8 12.40 14.61 -5.25
CA ASP A 8 13.12 14.28 -6.50
C ASP A 8 14.41 15.08 -6.78
N GLY A 9 15.15 15.46 -5.73
CA GLY A 9 16.51 15.99 -5.89
C GLY A 9 17.49 14.94 -6.46
N THR A 10 18.64 15.38 -6.99
CA THR A 10 19.65 14.48 -7.55
C THR A 10 20.08 13.42 -6.51
N PRO A 11 19.83 12.13 -6.77
CA PRO A 11 20.13 11.08 -5.80
C PRO A 11 21.64 10.86 -5.73
N HIS A 12 22.28 11.43 -4.70
CA HIS A 12 23.65 11.11 -4.32
C HIS A 12 23.66 9.95 -3.31
N GLY A 13 24.28 8.82 -3.67
CA GLY A 13 24.68 7.78 -2.71
C GLY A 13 23.60 6.80 -2.24
N SER A 14 22.37 6.88 -2.72
CA SER A 14 21.36 5.86 -2.41
C SER A 14 21.60 4.60 -3.26
N GLY A 15 21.66 3.42 -2.63
CA GLY A 15 21.76 2.14 -3.35
C GLY A 15 20.66 1.96 -4.42
N THR A 16 20.90 1.07 -5.38
CA THR A 16 19.94 0.80 -6.48
C THR A 16 18.57 0.33 -5.95
N LEU A 17 17.48 0.85 -6.53
CA LEU A 17 16.10 0.38 -6.26
C LEU A 17 15.94 -1.13 -6.51
N CYS A 18 16.73 -1.71 -7.43
CA CYS A 18 16.69 -3.14 -7.70
C CYS A 18 17.02 -3.99 -6.45
N SER A 19 17.70 -3.44 -5.43
CA SER A 19 18.00 -4.17 -4.19
C SER A 19 16.73 -4.61 -3.43
N THR A 20 15.66 -3.81 -3.50
CA THR A 20 14.38 -4.01 -2.82
C THR A 20 13.25 -4.38 -3.76
N CYS A 21 13.46 -4.30 -5.07
CA CYS A 21 12.46 -4.69 -6.06
C CYS A 21 12.16 -6.21 -6.03
N ARG A 22 10.88 -6.57 -6.13
CA ARG A 22 10.37 -7.95 -6.25
C ARG A 22 10.79 -8.63 -7.56
N TRP A 23 10.92 -7.85 -8.62
CA TRP A 23 11.29 -8.32 -9.97
C TRP A 23 12.80 -8.36 -10.23
N ALA A 24 13.62 -8.06 -9.23
CA ALA A 24 15.07 -8.07 -9.40
C ALA A 24 15.64 -9.46 -9.12
N HIS A 25 16.25 -10.07 -10.13
CA HIS A 25 17.10 -11.24 -9.98
C HIS A 25 18.56 -10.77 -9.87
N ILE A 26 19.17 -10.95 -8.69
CA ILE A 26 20.51 -10.45 -8.40
C ILE A 26 21.45 -11.63 -8.15
N VAL A 27 22.45 -11.77 -9.02
CA VAL A 27 23.54 -12.73 -8.86
C VAL A 27 24.73 -12.01 -8.26
N LYS A 28 25.34 -12.57 -7.21
CA LYS A 28 26.56 -12.04 -6.59
C LYS A 28 27.64 -13.11 -6.62
N GLY A 29 28.83 -12.74 -7.07
CA GLY A 29 30.03 -13.57 -6.97
C GLY A 29 30.69 -13.43 -5.60
N TYR A 30 31.96 -13.81 -5.54
CA TYR A 30 32.77 -13.75 -4.32
C TYR A 30 33.36 -12.36 -4.10
N SER A 31 33.64 -11.62 -5.17
CA SER A 31 34.11 -10.24 -5.08
C SER A 31 32.94 -9.26 -4.94
N ALA A 32 33.17 -8.14 -4.25
CA ALA A 32 32.21 -7.03 -4.20
C ALA A 32 31.91 -6.43 -5.59
N SER A 33 32.84 -6.57 -6.54
CA SER A 33 32.65 -6.13 -7.94
C SER A 33 31.81 -7.10 -8.77
N GLU A 34 31.65 -8.33 -8.31
CA GLU A 34 30.89 -9.37 -9.02
C GLU A 34 29.43 -9.29 -8.59
N LYS A 35 28.68 -8.41 -9.23
CA LYS A 35 27.24 -8.31 -9.06
C LYS A 35 26.57 -8.11 -10.40
N GLU A 36 25.63 -9.00 -10.70
CA GLU A 36 24.79 -8.89 -11.88
C GLU A 36 23.32 -8.74 -11.47
N VAL A 37 22.63 -7.81 -12.12
CA VAL A 37 21.23 -7.49 -11.83
C VAL A 37 20.44 -7.68 -13.11
N PHE A 38 19.42 -8.50 -13.05
CA PHE A 38 18.45 -8.75 -14.11
C PHE A 38 17.06 -8.32 -13.64
N CYS A 39 16.30 -7.69 -14.53
CA CYS A 39 14.89 -7.36 -14.32
C CYS A 39 14.03 -8.43 -14.99
N THR A 40 13.30 -9.20 -14.17
CA THR A 40 12.40 -10.27 -14.61
C THR A 40 10.97 -9.79 -14.89
N ARG A 41 10.73 -8.47 -14.74
CA ARG A 41 9.43 -7.87 -15.08
C ARG A 41 9.21 -7.75 -16.58
N LEU A 42 10.30 -7.61 -17.34
CA LEU A 42 10.29 -7.46 -18.78
C LEU A 42 10.50 -8.83 -19.44
N TYR A 43 9.84 -9.06 -20.58
CA TYR A 43 10.08 -10.26 -21.38
C TYR A 43 10.71 -9.88 -22.74
N PRO A 44 11.86 -10.45 -23.11
CA PRO A 44 12.71 -11.33 -22.29
C PRO A 44 13.36 -10.56 -21.13
N ASP A 45 13.82 -11.30 -20.10
CA ASP A 45 14.53 -10.73 -18.97
C ASP A 45 15.72 -9.88 -19.44
N ARG A 46 15.88 -8.69 -18.84
CA ARG A 46 16.93 -7.75 -19.25
C ARG A 46 17.92 -7.49 -18.14
N ARG A 47 19.21 -7.50 -18.49
CA ARG A 47 20.28 -7.03 -17.62
C ARG A 47 20.15 -5.53 -17.39
N VAL A 48 20.33 -5.10 -16.14
CA VAL A 48 20.30 -3.70 -15.71
C VAL A 48 21.73 -3.31 -15.33
N PRO A 49 22.49 -2.66 -16.23
CA PRO A 49 23.93 -2.46 -16.06
C PRO A 49 24.28 -1.29 -15.12
N PHE A 50 23.29 -0.52 -14.66
CA PHE A 50 23.49 0.67 -13.83
C PHE A 50 22.61 0.67 -12.57
N PRO A 51 23.00 1.41 -11.51
CA PRO A 51 22.14 1.63 -10.35
C PRO A 51 20.88 2.42 -10.74
N VAL A 52 19.70 1.86 -10.45
CA VAL A 52 18.41 2.47 -10.82
C VAL A 52 17.94 3.36 -9.68
N SER A 53 17.72 4.64 -9.97
CA SER A 53 17.13 5.62 -9.03
C SER A 53 15.61 5.70 -9.14
N GLN A 54 15.05 5.46 -10.33
CA GLN A 54 13.61 5.49 -10.59
C GLN A 54 13.23 4.37 -11.57
N CYS A 55 12.10 3.69 -11.32
CA CYS A 55 11.55 2.65 -12.18
C CYS A 55 10.02 2.66 -12.09
N THR A 56 9.35 2.74 -13.24
CA THR A 56 7.88 2.81 -13.33
C THR A 56 7.19 1.51 -12.92
N THR A 57 7.91 0.39 -13.01
CA THR A 57 7.45 -0.94 -12.59
C THR A 57 8.14 -1.41 -11.30
N TYR A 58 8.70 -0.48 -10.52
CA TYR A 58 9.22 -0.79 -9.20
C TYR A 58 8.11 -1.35 -8.31
N ASP A 59 8.42 -2.45 -7.64
CA ASP A 59 7.50 -3.13 -6.74
C ASP A 59 8.31 -3.61 -5.53
N ASP A 60 8.04 -3.08 -4.35
CA ASP A 60 8.84 -3.34 -3.16
C ASP A 60 8.51 -4.70 -2.57
N LYS A 61 9.50 -5.61 -2.53
CA LYS A 61 9.33 -6.95 -1.97
C LYS A 61 9.22 -6.99 -0.44
N ARG A 62 9.55 -5.88 0.24
CA ARG A 62 9.40 -5.75 1.70
C ARG A 62 7.94 -5.58 2.12
N ILE A 63 7.09 -5.14 1.19
CA ILE A 63 5.66 -5.02 1.40
C ILE A 63 5.01 -6.35 1.00
N ALA A 64 4.14 -6.88 1.84
CA ALA A 64 3.40 -8.09 1.54
C ALA A 64 2.55 -7.89 0.28
N SER A 65 2.55 -8.87 -0.63
CA SER A 65 1.61 -8.83 -1.75
C SER A 65 0.18 -9.06 -1.24
N LYS A 66 -0.82 -8.71 -2.04
CA LYS A 66 -2.22 -9.03 -1.76
C LYS A 66 -2.40 -10.52 -1.43
N GLN A 67 -1.75 -11.39 -2.18
CA GLN A 67 -1.80 -12.84 -1.97
C GLN A 67 -1.17 -13.26 -0.63
N ASP A 68 -0.06 -12.61 -0.24
CA ASP A 68 0.57 -12.86 1.06
C ASP A 68 -0.35 -12.42 2.20
N MET A 69 -1.02 -11.27 2.04
CA MET A 69 -2.01 -10.79 3.00
C MET A 69 -3.22 -11.72 3.12
N GLU A 70 -3.76 -12.21 2.00
CA GLU A 70 -4.90 -13.15 1.99
C GLU A 70 -4.58 -14.44 2.75
N LYS A 71 -3.34 -14.94 2.67
CA LYS A 71 -2.91 -16.14 3.41
C LYS A 71 -2.91 -15.96 4.93
N ILE A 72 -2.67 -14.74 5.43
CA ILE A 72 -2.60 -14.43 6.86
C ILE A 72 -3.83 -13.68 7.38
N ALA A 73 -4.81 -13.42 6.52
CA ALA A 73 -5.98 -12.66 6.89
C ALA A 73 -6.89 -13.46 7.83
N TRP A 74 -7.27 -12.85 8.95
CA TRP A 74 -8.42 -13.33 9.73
C TRP A 74 -9.70 -12.91 9.04
N ILE A 75 -10.36 -13.88 8.41
CA ILE A 75 -11.67 -13.68 7.80
C ILE A 75 -12.71 -13.62 8.92
N LEU A 76 -13.16 -12.40 9.24
CA LEU A 76 -14.26 -12.17 10.16
C LEU A 76 -15.57 -12.54 9.48
N VAL A 77 -16.09 -13.73 9.77
CA VAL A 77 -17.40 -14.16 9.30
C VAL A 77 -18.46 -13.69 10.30
N THR A 78 -19.26 -12.70 9.91
CA THR A 78 -20.44 -12.29 10.66
C THR A 78 -21.60 -13.25 10.37
N LYS A 79 -22.35 -13.64 11.41
CA LYS A 79 -23.60 -14.41 11.23
C LYS A 79 -24.61 -13.55 10.46
N THR A 80 -25.03 -14.03 9.29
CA THR A 80 -25.99 -13.35 8.40
C THR A 80 -27.45 -13.60 8.77
N ALA A 81 -27.73 -14.61 9.59
CA ALA A 81 -29.09 -14.93 10.01
C ALA A 81 -29.63 -13.86 10.97
N GLY A 82 -30.57 -13.04 10.50
CA GLY A 82 -31.34 -12.09 11.31
C GLY A 82 -30.69 -10.72 11.55
N ARG A 83 -29.56 -10.39 10.90
CA ARG A 83 -28.90 -9.08 11.07
C ARG A 83 -28.48 -8.51 9.73
N SER A 84 -28.88 -7.27 9.43
CA SER A 84 -28.34 -6.53 8.28
C SER A 84 -26.94 -6.02 8.64
N ILE A 85 -25.92 -6.46 7.91
CA ILE A 85 -24.53 -6.03 8.08
C ILE A 85 -24.25 -4.95 7.05
N GLY A 86 -23.80 -3.77 7.47
CA GLY A 86 -23.43 -2.65 6.59
C GLY A 86 -23.96 -1.31 7.08
N PHE A 87 -23.82 -0.28 6.24
CA PHE A 87 -24.45 1.02 6.48
C PHE A 87 -25.97 0.88 6.28
N VAL A 88 -26.73 1.19 7.31
CA VAL A 88 -28.19 1.25 7.26
C VAL A 88 -28.65 2.68 7.42
N THR A 89 -29.81 3.00 6.84
CA THR A 89 -30.45 4.29 7.09
C THR A 89 -30.92 4.38 8.53
N ALA A 90 -31.10 5.59 9.07
CA ALA A 90 -31.63 5.80 10.41
C ALA A 90 -32.98 5.10 10.63
N ALA A 91 -33.83 5.07 9.60
CA ALA A 91 -35.13 4.38 9.65
C ALA A 91 -34.98 2.86 9.77
N GLN A 92 -34.05 2.27 9.01
CA GLN A 92 -33.75 0.84 9.08
C GLN A 92 -33.08 0.47 10.41
N PHE A 93 -32.21 1.32 10.95
CA PHE A 93 -31.54 1.09 12.24
C PHE A 93 -32.53 0.98 13.41
N ARG A 94 -33.51 1.89 13.48
CA ARG A 94 -34.59 1.86 14.49
C ARG A 94 -35.44 0.59 14.43
N GLN A 95 -35.62 0.01 13.25
CA GLN A 95 -36.35 -1.26 13.08
C GLN A 95 -35.56 -2.48 13.56
N ILE A 96 -34.22 -2.38 13.63
CA ILE A 96 -33.33 -3.50 13.96
C ILE A 96 -33.01 -3.56 15.46
N GLU A 97 -32.74 -2.41 16.10
CA GLU A 97 -32.30 -2.37 17.51
C GLU A 97 -33.40 -1.97 18.51
N GLY A 98 -34.60 -1.65 18.03
CA GLY A 98 -35.71 -1.17 18.87
C GLY A 98 -35.73 0.36 19.00
N GLU A 99 -36.87 0.89 19.43
CA GLU A 99 -37.18 2.34 19.36
C GLU A 99 -36.41 3.19 20.39
N ASP A 100 -35.77 2.55 21.37
CA ASP A 100 -35.10 3.21 22.50
C ASP A 100 -33.60 3.50 22.28
N VAL A 101 -33.07 3.33 21.06
CA VAL A 101 -31.63 3.51 20.79
C VAL A 101 -31.29 4.93 20.36
N GLU A 102 -30.41 5.59 21.13
CA GLU A 102 -29.87 6.91 20.80
C GLU A 102 -28.96 6.85 19.55
N ILE A 103 -29.39 7.54 18.49
CA ILE A 103 -28.57 7.75 17.29
C ILE A 103 -27.70 8.98 17.53
N LEU A 104 -26.39 8.78 17.69
CA LEU A 104 -25.44 9.88 17.71
C LEU A 104 -25.39 10.52 16.31
N PRO A 105 -25.69 11.82 16.17
CA PRO A 105 -25.60 12.48 14.88
C PRO A 105 -24.14 12.41 14.38
N ALA A 106 -23.97 12.13 13.08
CA ALA A 106 -22.69 12.32 12.43
C ALA A 106 -22.29 13.78 12.65
N ALA A 107 -21.19 14.00 13.38
CA ALA A 107 -20.74 15.33 13.74
C ALA A 107 -20.77 16.24 12.50
N SER A 108 -21.54 17.33 12.59
CA SER A 108 -21.60 18.35 11.56
C SER A 108 -20.18 18.82 11.28
N ILE A 109 -19.58 18.36 10.19
CA ILE A 109 -18.44 19.03 9.60
C ILE A 109 -19.03 20.29 8.99
N GLU A 110 -19.15 21.35 9.79
CA GLU A 110 -19.39 22.67 9.25
C GLU A 110 -18.27 22.95 8.25
N PRO A 111 -18.56 23.19 6.96
CA PRO A 111 -17.53 23.67 6.06
C PRO A 111 -17.07 25.01 6.65
N LYS A 112 -15.80 25.06 7.10
CA LYS A 112 -15.14 26.31 7.47
C LYS A 112 -15.04 27.17 6.22
N LEU A 113 -16.12 27.85 5.87
CA LEU A 113 -16.10 29.00 5.00
C LEU A 113 -15.73 30.19 5.87
N LYS A 114 -14.46 30.59 5.86
CA LYS A 114 -14.04 31.96 6.20
C LYS A 114 -12.83 32.37 5.36
N GLU A 115 -13.09 33.38 4.54
CA GLU A 115 -12.28 34.43 3.91
C GLU A 115 -10.88 34.11 3.37
#